data_AF-A0A8J4SN31-F1
#
_entry.id   AF-A0A8J4SN31-F1
#
_cell.length_a   1.000
_cell.length_b   1.000
_cell.length_c   1.000
_cell.angle_alpha   90.00
_cell.angle_beta   90.00
_cell.angle_gamma   90.00
#
_symmetry.space_group_name_H-M   'P 1'
#
loop_
_entity.id
_entity.type
_entity.pdbx_description
1 polymer ?
#
loop_
_entity_poly.entity_id
_entity_poly.type
_entity_poly.pdbx_seq_one_letter_code
_entity_poly.pdbx_strand_id
1 'polypeptide(L)'
;MVDAIDAQDQLDLDRIVLCLRKIAEVIPTMTEGLKTLHDSMSPQEFYVELRPILSGWTAGKFKDGILYEGVTMRQEAPGGLDKDIRNSRLQNLEIERCGTKFSCIGGSAAQSITLQALDTFLQIKHHAEDAAFFQIMCSYMITEHRKFLQDLSEHSHIGELAHSTEHSAFKLAYNACIQAVRNFRLTHLSLIKRFILEPASDRMAKIKSLETAGTGGQKLMEFLQRVSDNTAREQIE
;
A
#
# COMPACT_ATOMS: atom_id res chain seq x y z
N MET A 1 11.67 -14.96 0.49
CA MET A 1 10.23 -15.28 0.60
C MET A 1 9.96 -16.59 -0.09
N VAL A 2 10.09 -16.69 -1.42
CA VAL A 2 9.89 -17.95 -2.18
C VAL A 2 10.71 -19.11 -1.60
N ASP A 3 12.00 -18.94 -1.35
CA ASP A 3 12.83 -20.00 -0.71
C ASP A 3 12.31 -20.51 0.64
N ALA A 4 11.64 -19.64 1.42
CA ALA A 4 11.07 -20.03 2.71
C ALA A 4 9.75 -20.79 2.52
N ILE A 5 8.96 -20.40 1.52
CA ILE A 5 7.72 -21.08 1.11
C ILE A 5 8.07 -22.49 0.61
N ASP A 6 9.05 -22.62 -0.27
CA ASP A 6 9.51 -23.93 -0.77
C ASP A 6 10.01 -24.84 0.37
N ALA A 7 10.68 -24.26 1.36
CA ALA A 7 11.17 -25.00 2.53
C ALA A 7 10.02 -25.45 3.47
N GLN A 8 8.88 -24.77 3.45
CA GLN A 8 7.73 -25.08 4.29
C GLN A 8 7.11 -26.43 3.94
N ASP A 9 7.07 -26.80 2.66
CA ASP A 9 6.41 -28.02 2.18
C ASP A 9 7.10 -29.28 2.71
N GLN A 10 8.41 -29.17 2.96
CA GLN A 10 9.25 -30.22 3.53
C GLN A 10 9.42 -30.08 5.05
N LEU A 11 8.82 -29.03 5.65
CA LEU A 11 9.04 -28.62 7.05
C LEU A 11 10.53 -28.46 7.40
N ASP A 12 11.32 -27.94 6.46
CA ASP A 12 12.73 -27.62 6.67
C ASP A 12 12.86 -26.30 7.46
N LEU A 13 12.68 -26.41 8.78
CA LEU A 13 12.65 -25.26 9.68
C LEU A 13 13.97 -24.49 9.71
N ASP A 14 15.11 -25.17 9.53
CA ASP A 14 16.43 -24.54 9.51
C ASP A 14 16.62 -23.66 8.27
N ARG A 15 16.16 -24.13 7.10
CA ARG A 15 16.16 -23.33 5.88
C ARG A 15 15.20 -22.15 5.98
N ILE A 16 14.04 -22.32 6.61
CA ILE A 16 13.12 -21.21 6.88
C ILE A 16 13.77 -20.17 7.80
N VAL A 17 14.42 -20.60 8.89
CA VAL A 17 15.16 -19.73 9.81
C VAL A 17 16.21 -18.90 9.07
N LEU A 18 17.00 -19.54 8.19
CA LEU A 18 18.00 -18.84 7.39
C LEU A 18 17.37 -17.75 6.51
N CYS A 19 16.24 -18.06 5.87
CA CYS A 19 15.53 -17.10 5.03
C CYS A 19 14.94 -15.93 5.83
N LEU A 20 14.34 -16.22 6.99
CA LEU A 20 13.78 -15.20 7.87
C LEU A 20 14.86 -14.26 8.40
N ARG A 21 16.02 -14.78 8.83
CA ARG A 21 17.15 -13.94 9.26
C ARG A 21 17.59 -12.98 8.16
N LYS A 22 17.74 -13.45 6.92
CA LYS A 22 18.08 -12.60 5.77
C LYS A 22 17.03 -11.50 5.53
N ILE A 23 15.74 -11.84 5.65
CA ILE A 23 14.67 -10.85 5.50
C ILE A 23 14.75 -9.80 6.61
N ALA A 24 14.93 -10.23 7.86
CA ALA A 24 15.06 -9.33 9.01
C ALA A 24 16.27 -8.39 8.88
N GLU A 25 17.36 -8.82 8.26
CA GLU A 25 18.56 -8.01 8.01
C GLU A 25 18.35 -6.96 6.90
N VAL A 26 17.50 -7.23 5.91
CA VAL A 26 17.25 -6.32 4.78
C VAL A 26 16.23 -5.22 5.11
N ILE A 27 15.21 -5.50 5.94
CA ILE A 27 14.18 -4.49 6.27
C ILE A 27 14.79 -3.18 6.86
N PRO A 28 15.82 -3.21 7.73
CA PRO A 28 16.51 -2.00 8.18
C PRO A 28 17.10 -1.15 7.04
N THR A 29 17.54 -1.75 5.94
CA THR A 29 18.09 -0.97 4.81
C THR A 29 17.00 -0.18 4.08
N MET A 30 15.76 -0.69 4.05
CA MET A 30 14.59 0.06 3.58
C MET A 30 14.32 1.27 4.48
N THR A 31 14.49 1.10 5.80
CA THR A 31 14.31 2.18 6.78
C THR A 31 15.35 3.28 6.57
N GLU A 32 16.60 2.91 6.25
CA GLU A 32 17.65 3.88 5.97
C GLU A 32 17.42 4.65 4.68
N GLY A 33 17.01 3.96 3.61
CA GLY A 33 16.63 4.63 2.35
C GLY A 33 15.49 5.64 2.53
N LEU A 34 14.53 5.33 3.41
CA LEU A 34 13.44 6.27 3.75
C LEU A 34 13.97 7.55 4.44
N LYS A 35 15.03 7.45 5.25
CA LYS A 35 15.67 8.62 5.87
C LYS A 35 16.50 9.43 4.88
N THR A 36 17.13 8.80 3.88
CA THR A 36 17.91 9.54 2.87
C THR A 36 17.05 10.52 2.07
N LEU A 37 15.80 10.12 1.74
CA LEU A 37 14.83 11.01 1.10
C LEU A 37 14.56 12.27 1.96
N HIS A 38 14.48 12.08 3.28
CA HIS A 38 14.28 13.15 4.25
C HIS A 38 15.46 14.13 4.28
N ASP A 39 16.69 13.64 4.20
CA ASP A 39 17.88 14.51 4.27
C ASP A 39 18.02 15.43 3.05
N SER A 40 17.26 15.15 1.99
CA SER A 40 17.29 15.88 0.73
C SER A 40 16.12 16.86 0.53
N MET A 41 15.12 16.89 1.43
CA MET A 41 13.89 17.68 1.25
C MET A 41 13.35 18.21 2.58
N SER A 42 12.99 19.49 2.65
CA SER A 42 12.37 20.05 3.84
C SER A 42 10.90 19.63 4.00
N PRO A 43 10.37 19.58 5.23
CA PRO A 43 8.94 19.35 5.48
C PRO A 43 8.02 20.33 4.75
N GLN A 44 8.43 21.59 4.65
CA GLN A 44 7.65 22.64 3.97
C GLN A 44 7.61 22.39 2.46
N GLU A 45 8.74 22.12 1.80
CA GLU A 45 8.78 21.81 0.36
C GLU A 45 7.92 20.58 0.04
N PHE A 46 8.06 19.50 0.81
CA PHE A 46 7.24 18.31 0.64
C PHE A 46 5.74 18.61 0.74
N TYR A 47 5.34 19.31 1.82
CA TYR A 47 3.92 19.53 2.11
C TYR A 47 3.28 20.56 1.16
N VAL A 48 4.02 21.59 0.75
CA VAL A 48 3.53 22.68 -0.09
C VAL A 48 3.57 22.35 -1.56
N GLU A 49 4.65 21.75 -2.03
CA GLU A 49 4.96 21.66 -3.45
C GLU A 49 4.68 20.26 -3.97
N LEU A 50 5.23 19.24 -3.31
CA LEU A 50 5.14 17.87 -3.80
C LEU A 50 3.78 17.20 -3.48
N ARG A 51 3.32 17.30 -2.23
CA ARG A 51 2.11 16.60 -1.76
C ARG A 51 0.84 16.94 -2.57
N PRO A 52 0.60 18.20 -3.01
CA PRO A 52 -0.53 18.50 -3.88
C PRO A 52 -0.47 17.78 -5.24
N ILE A 53 0.73 17.60 -5.80
CA ILE A 53 0.92 16.90 -7.08
C ILE A 53 0.65 15.40 -6.92
N LEU A 54 0.96 14.83 -5.75
CA LEU A 54 0.69 13.43 -5.42
C LEU A 54 -0.79 13.17 -5.06
N SER A 55 -1.59 14.21 -4.88
CA SER A 55 -2.99 14.08 -4.47
C SER A 55 -3.86 13.59 -5.61
N GLY A 56 -4.82 12.72 -5.28
CA GLY A 56 -5.80 12.23 -6.22
C GLY A 56 -7.01 13.15 -6.36
N TRP A 57 -8.03 12.64 -7.04
CA TRP A 57 -9.27 13.34 -7.36
C TRP A 57 -10.43 12.83 -6.48
N THR A 58 -10.16 12.63 -5.19
CA THR A 58 -11.10 12.08 -4.20
C THR A 58 -11.53 13.10 -3.15
N ALA A 59 -10.96 14.30 -3.18
CA ALA A 59 -11.23 15.36 -2.22
C ALA A 59 -11.17 16.76 -2.87
N GLY A 60 -11.60 17.78 -2.13
CA GLY A 60 -11.56 19.17 -2.56
C GLY A 60 -12.40 19.45 -3.80
N LYS A 61 -11.91 20.35 -4.68
CA LYS A 61 -12.63 20.82 -5.87
C LYS A 61 -12.96 19.70 -6.86
N PHE A 62 -12.19 18.62 -6.86
CA PHE A 62 -12.33 17.49 -7.78
C PHE A 62 -12.81 16.21 -7.10
N LYS A 63 -13.52 16.31 -5.97
CA LYS A 63 -14.04 15.14 -5.23
C LYS A 63 -14.87 14.17 -6.08
N ASP A 64 -15.52 14.69 -7.12
CA ASP A 64 -16.36 13.90 -8.03
C ASP A 64 -15.55 13.34 -9.22
N GLY A 65 -14.22 13.42 -9.18
CA GLY A 65 -13.31 12.99 -10.25
C GLY A 65 -13.05 14.04 -11.33
N ILE A 66 -12.28 13.65 -12.34
CA ILE A 66 -11.96 14.43 -13.53
C ILE A 66 -12.52 13.78 -14.79
N LEU A 67 -12.89 14.61 -15.76
CA LEU A 67 -13.35 14.17 -17.06
C LEU A 67 -12.15 13.78 -17.92
N TYR A 68 -12.13 12.53 -18.38
CA TYR A 68 -11.18 12.05 -19.38
C TYR A 68 -11.87 12.13 -20.74
N GLU A 69 -11.65 13.25 -21.44
CA GLU A 69 -12.21 13.51 -22.76
C GLU A 69 -11.74 12.45 -23.78
N GLY A 70 -12.65 11.96 -24.62
CA GLY A 70 -12.38 10.91 -25.59
C GLY A 70 -12.21 9.49 -24.99
N VAL A 71 -12.33 9.32 -23.67
CA VAL A 71 -12.30 8.01 -23.01
C VAL A 71 -13.73 7.55 -22.74
N THR A 72 -14.17 6.56 -23.51
CA THR A 72 -15.44 5.85 -23.29
C THR A 72 -15.19 4.54 -22.57
N MET A 73 -15.89 4.28 -21.46
CA MET A 73 -15.89 2.96 -20.84
C MET A 73 -16.49 1.94 -21.79
N ARG A 74 -15.73 0.89 -22.11
CA ARG A 74 -16.30 -0.29 -22.76
C ARG A 74 -17.15 -0.98 -21.70
N GLN A 75 -18.46 -0.74 -21.71
CA GLN A 75 -19.38 -1.63 -20.99
C GLN A 75 -19.26 -3.00 -21.67
N GLU A 76 -18.60 -3.96 -21.03
CA GLU A 76 -18.91 -5.35 -21.31
C GLU A 76 -20.35 -5.56 -20.84
N ALA A 77 -21.29 -5.45 -21.77
CA ALA A 77 -22.68 -5.77 -21.52
C ALA A 77 -22.75 -7.22 -21.01
N PRO A 78 -23.50 -7.51 -19.94
CA PRO A 78 -23.75 -8.87 -19.52
C PRO A 78 -24.61 -9.55 -20.58
N GLY A 79 -23.97 -10.26 -21.50
CA GLY A 79 -24.62 -10.96 -22.62
C GLY A 79 -24.09 -10.47 -23.96
N GLY A 80 -23.23 -11.26 -24.59
CA GLY A 80 -22.76 -10.99 -25.95
C GLY A 80 -23.88 -11.10 -26.96
N LEU A 81 -24.10 -10.02 -27.72
CA LEU A 81 -24.80 -9.87 -29.02
C LEU A 81 -25.00 -8.34 -29.13
N ASP A 82 -24.28 -7.60 -29.95
CA ASP A 82 -24.49 -7.56 -31.39
C ASP A 82 -23.28 -6.92 -32.09
N LYS A 83 -22.81 -7.58 -33.16
CA LYS A 83 -21.81 -7.04 -34.08
C LYS A 83 -22.58 -6.33 -35.18
N ASP A 84 -22.88 -5.04 -35.01
CA ASP A 84 -23.10 -4.10 -36.12
C ASP A 84 -23.52 -2.72 -35.59
N ILE A 85 -22.55 -1.85 -35.28
CA ILE A 85 -22.81 -0.41 -35.33
C ILE A 85 -21.79 0.24 -36.26
N ARG A 86 -22.35 0.65 -37.39
CA ARG A 86 -21.70 1.08 -38.62
C ARG A 86 -20.95 2.40 -38.41
N ASN A 87 -19.80 2.50 -39.06
CA ASN A 87 -19.00 3.70 -39.30
C ASN A 87 -19.82 4.92 -39.75
N SER A 88 -20.34 5.71 -38.82
CA SER A 88 -20.88 7.04 -39.08
C SER A 88 -19.86 8.09 -38.64
N ARG A 89 -19.38 8.91 -39.58
CA ARG A 89 -18.51 10.07 -39.30
C ARG A 89 -19.11 11.06 -38.29
N LEU A 90 -20.43 11.04 -38.07
CA LEU A 90 -21.12 11.87 -37.08
C LEU A 90 -20.98 11.30 -35.65
N GLN A 91 -20.92 9.98 -35.48
CA GLN A 91 -20.60 9.38 -34.18
C GLN A 91 -19.18 9.73 -33.76
N ASN A 92 -18.22 9.80 -34.69
CA ASN A 92 -16.84 10.18 -34.35
C ASN A 92 -16.72 11.63 -33.83
N LEU A 93 -17.59 12.55 -34.24
CA LEU A 93 -17.62 13.94 -33.75
C LEU A 93 -18.34 14.09 -32.40
N GLU A 94 -19.34 13.25 -32.10
CA GLU A 94 -19.97 13.21 -30.77
C GLU A 94 -19.14 12.42 -29.75
N ILE A 95 -18.40 11.40 -30.20
CA ILE A 95 -17.42 10.66 -29.38
C ILE A 95 -16.28 11.57 -28.95
N GLU A 96 -15.87 12.56 -29.76
CA GLU A 96 -14.88 13.58 -29.35
C GLU A 96 -15.34 14.42 -28.15
N ARG A 97 -16.65 14.54 -27.90
CA ARG A 97 -17.21 15.29 -26.74
C ARG A 97 -17.70 14.41 -25.59
N CYS A 98 -17.68 13.09 -25.74
CA CYS A 98 -18.12 12.15 -24.71
C CYS A 98 -16.91 11.69 -23.89
N GLY A 99 -16.75 12.22 -22.68
CA GLY A 99 -15.71 11.77 -21.75
C GLY A 99 -16.31 11.02 -20.56
N THR A 100 -15.55 10.10 -20.00
CA THR A 100 -15.92 9.45 -18.73
C THR A 100 -15.27 10.20 -17.57
N LYS A 101 -16.04 10.44 -16.51
CA LYS A 101 -15.53 11.04 -15.28
C LYS A 101 -14.99 9.95 -14.36
N PHE A 102 -13.73 10.05 -13.95
CA PHE A 102 -13.10 9.10 -13.02
C PHE A 102 -12.53 9.81 -11.79
N SER A 103 -12.71 9.19 -10.64
CA SER A 103 -12.02 9.54 -9.41
C SER A 103 -10.94 8.50 -9.15
N CYS A 104 -9.71 8.97 -8.92
CA CYS A 104 -8.57 8.13 -8.60
C CYS A 104 -7.94 8.61 -7.30
N ILE A 105 -7.54 7.65 -6.45
CA ILE A 105 -6.83 7.91 -5.21
C ILE A 105 -5.40 8.37 -5.52
N GLY A 106 -4.88 9.28 -4.71
CA GLY A 106 -3.53 9.81 -4.87
C GLY A 106 -2.44 8.77 -4.63
N GLY A 107 -1.21 9.14 -4.96
CA GLY A 107 -0.03 8.33 -4.68
C GLY A 107 0.15 8.13 -3.17
N SER A 108 0.37 6.90 -2.74
CA SER A 108 0.67 6.60 -1.33
C SER A 108 1.57 5.37 -1.17
N ALA A 109 2.24 5.28 -0.02
CA ALA A 109 3.07 4.12 0.32
C ALA A 109 2.29 2.80 0.39
N ALA A 110 0.96 2.84 0.52
CA ALA A 110 0.11 1.65 0.51
C ALA A 110 0.04 0.96 -0.86
N GLN A 111 0.47 1.64 -1.92
CA GLN A 111 0.63 1.10 -3.28
C GLN A 111 1.99 0.38 -3.46
N SER A 112 2.82 0.31 -2.42
CA SER A 112 4.10 -0.42 -2.44
C SER A 112 3.88 -1.93 -2.34
N ILE A 113 4.35 -2.66 -3.35
CA ILE A 113 4.36 -4.13 -3.35
C ILE A 113 5.17 -4.70 -2.18
N THR A 114 6.27 -4.05 -1.79
CA THR A 114 7.19 -4.59 -0.79
C THR A 114 6.53 -4.71 0.59
N LEU A 115 5.79 -3.69 1.02
CA LEU A 115 5.12 -3.70 2.32
C LEU A 115 3.94 -4.68 2.34
N GLN A 116 3.15 -4.72 1.27
CA GLN A 116 2.07 -5.70 1.13
C GLN A 116 2.63 -7.12 1.12
N ALA A 117 3.73 -7.37 0.41
CA ALA A 117 4.35 -8.70 0.36
C ALA A 117 4.90 -9.14 1.71
N LEU A 118 5.51 -8.22 2.50
CA LEU A 118 5.95 -8.54 3.86
C LEU A 118 4.78 -8.92 4.76
N ASP A 119 3.67 -8.18 4.69
CA ASP A 119 2.48 -8.47 5.47
C ASP A 119 1.84 -9.80 5.07
N THR A 120 1.70 -10.06 3.77
CA THR A 120 1.15 -11.32 3.26
C THR A 120 2.05 -12.50 3.62
N PHE A 121 3.37 -12.37 3.41
CA PHE A 121 4.33 -13.44 3.70
C PHE A 121 4.37 -13.80 5.19
N LEU A 122 4.42 -12.79 6.07
CA LEU A 122 4.41 -12.96 7.52
C LEU A 122 3.00 -13.17 8.08
N GLN A 123 1.97 -13.18 7.22
CA GLN A 123 0.56 -13.32 7.60
C GLN A 123 0.08 -12.29 8.67
N ILE A 124 0.56 -11.04 8.57
CA ILE A 124 0.16 -9.96 9.47
C ILE A 124 -1.31 -9.60 9.24
N LYS A 125 -2.14 -9.75 10.27
CA LYS A 125 -3.58 -9.53 10.16
C LYS A 125 -3.94 -8.07 10.40
N HIS A 126 -4.65 -7.49 9.44
CA HIS A 126 -5.15 -6.11 9.52
C HIS A 126 -6.62 -6.06 9.92
N HIS A 127 -7.03 -4.94 10.50
CA HIS A 127 -8.45 -4.67 10.73
C HIS A 127 -9.20 -4.64 9.39
N ALA A 128 -10.48 -5.04 9.37
CA ALA A 128 -11.25 -5.22 8.14
C ALA A 128 -11.26 -3.97 7.23
N GLU A 129 -11.35 -2.78 7.83
CA GLU A 129 -11.31 -1.51 7.10
C GLU A 129 -9.95 -1.23 6.45
N ASP A 130 -8.85 -1.57 7.14
CA ASP A 130 -7.49 -1.37 6.67
C ASP A 130 -7.17 -2.38 5.56
N ALA A 131 -7.62 -3.64 5.72
CA ALA A 131 -7.51 -4.67 4.69
C ALA A 131 -8.29 -4.30 3.41
N ALA A 132 -9.52 -3.78 3.55
CA ALA A 132 -10.30 -3.31 2.41
C ALA A 132 -9.59 -2.15 1.68
N PHE A 133 -9.00 -1.21 2.43
CA PHE A 133 -8.20 -0.14 1.85
C PHE A 133 -6.98 -0.68 1.08
N PHE A 134 -6.22 -1.62 1.67
CA PHE A 134 -5.08 -2.24 1.00
C PHE A 134 -5.49 -2.98 -0.28
N GLN A 135 -6.62 -3.68 -0.28
CA GLN A 135 -7.14 -4.34 -1.48
C GLN A 135 -7.44 -3.34 -2.61
N ILE A 136 -7.98 -2.16 -2.27
CA ILE A 136 -8.16 -1.08 -3.23
C ILE A 136 -6.80 -0.60 -3.75
N MET A 137 -5.80 -0.42 -2.87
CA MET A 137 -4.45 0.00 -3.27
C MET A 137 -3.73 -1.02 -4.17
N CYS A 138 -3.99 -2.32 -3.99
CA CYS A 138 -3.48 -3.35 -4.90
C CYS A 138 -3.96 -3.13 -6.34
N SER A 139 -5.16 -2.56 -6.58
CA SER A 139 -5.63 -2.24 -7.94
C SER A 139 -4.80 -1.17 -8.66
N TYR A 140 -4.00 -0.40 -7.93
CA TYR A 140 -3.08 0.60 -8.46
C TYR A 140 -1.69 0.02 -8.77
N MET A 141 -1.46 -1.27 -8.50
CA MET A 141 -0.22 -1.96 -8.83
C MET A 141 -0.31 -2.62 -10.21
N ILE A 142 0.83 -2.81 -10.86
CA ILE A 142 0.90 -3.57 -12.11
C ILE A 142 0.41 -5.01 -11.91
N THR A 143 -0.02 -5.64 -12.99
CA THR A 143 -0.66 -6.97 -12.96
C THR A 143 0.24 -8.04 -12.34
N GLU A 144 1.54 -7.99 -12.59
CA GLU A 144 2.53 -8.94 -12.10
C GLU A 144 2.68 -8.85 -10.58
N HIS A 145 2.67 -7.64 -10.03
CA HIS A 145 2.71 -7.42 -8.58
C HIS A 145 1.43 -7.94 -7.91
N ARG A 146 0.27 -7.72 -8.53
CA ARG A 146 -1.01 -8.24 -8.02
C ARG A 146 -1.04 -9.75 -7.99
N LYS A 147 -0.60 -10.40 -9.07
CA LYS A 147 -0.47 -11.86 -9.15
C LYS A 147 0.48 -12.39 -8.09
N PHE A 148 1.65 -11.77 -7.93
CA PHE A 148 2.60 -12.16 -6.89
C PHE A 148 2.01 -12.09 -5.47
N LEU A 149 1.25 -11.03 -5.14
CA LEU A 149 0.58 -10.96 -3.83
C LEU A 149 -0.49 -12.03 -3.66
N GLN A 150 -1.24 -12.33 -4.71
CA GLN A 150 -2.23 -13.40 -4.69
C GLN A 150 -1.55 -14.74 -4.45
N ASP A 151 -0.53 -15.09 -5.23
CA ASP A 151 0.22 -16.33 -5.09
C ASP A 151 0.81 -16.44 -3.67
N LEU A 152 1.39 -15.35 -3.17
CA LEU A 152 1.94 -15.29 -1.82
C LEU A 152 0.88 -15.53 -0.73
N SER A 153 -0.33 -15.01 -0.91
CA SER A 153 -1.44 -15.20 0.03
C SER A 153 -1.99 -16.63 0.03
N GLU A 154 -1.93 -17.30 -1.12
CA GLU A 154 -2.41 -18.68 -1.28
C GLU A 154 -1.40 -19.70 -0.77
N HIS A 155 -0.10 -19.39 -0.82
CA HIS A 155 0.97 -20.35 -0.57
C HIS A 155 1.79 -20.09 0.69
N SER A 156 1.77 -18.91 1.32
CA SER A 156 2.57 -18.65 2.52
C SER A 156 1.86 -19.07 3.81
N HIS A 157 2.38 -20.08 4.49
CA HIS A 157 1.93 -20.53 5.82
C HIS A 157 2.96 -20.25 6.92
N ILE A 158 3.93 -19.36 6.66
CA ILE A 158 5.06 -19.11 7.57
C ILE A 158 4.62 -18.58 8.94
N GLY A 159 3.61 -17.70 8.98
CA GLY A 159 3.08 -17.17 10.24
C GLY A 159 2.36 -18.25 11.03
N GLU A 160 1.52 -19.06 10.39
CA GLU A 160 0.84 -20.21 11.00
C GLU A 160 1.84 -21.21 11.57
N LEU A 161 2.86 -21.58 10.78
CA LEU A 161 3.93 -22.49 11.20
C LEU A 161 4.71 -21.93 12.39
N ALA A 162 5.00 -20.63 12.40
CA ALA A 162 5.69 -19.97 13.51
C ALA A 162 4.89 -20.06 14.82
N HIS A 163 3.55 -19.99 14.75
CA HIS A 163 2.68 -20.09 15.92
C HIS A 163 2.50 -21.53 16.40
N SER A 164 2.57 -22.53 15.51
CA SER A 164 2.39 -23.94 15.86
C SER A 164 3.67 -24.68 16.24
N THR A 165 4.85 -24.14 15.90
CA THR A 165 6.13 -24.80 16.12
C THR A 165 6.70 -24.57 17.52
N GLU A 166 7.42 -25.54 18.05
CA GLU A 166 8.24 -25.39 19.27
C GLU A 166 9.71 -25.02 18.95
N HIS A 167 10.03 -24.80 17.67
CA HIS A 167 11.39 -24.52 17.24
C HIS A 167 11.81 -23.09 17.61
N SER A 168 12.58 -22.96 18.69
CA SER A 168 12.98 -21.67 19.28
C SER A 168 13.68 -20.73 18.29
N ALA A 169 14.59 -21.25 17.46
CA ALA A 169 15.30 -20.42 16.47
C ALA A 169 14.37 -19.90 15.37
N PHE A 170 13.29 -20.63 15.04
CA PHE A 170 12.27 -20.17 14.10
C PHE A 170 11.52 -19.00 14.73
N LYS A 171 10.93 -19.19 15.92
CA LYS A 171 10.19 -18.15 16.62
C LYS A 171 11.01 -16.86 16.75
N LEU A 172 12.28 -16.99 17.13
CA LEU A 172 13.20 -15.85 17.22
C LEU A 172 13.41 -15.15 15.86
N ALA A 173 13.63 -15.90 14.78
CA ALA A 173 13.84 -15.33 13.45
C ALA A 173 12.56 -14.67 12.89
N TYR A 174 11.41 -15.27 13.14
CA TYR A 174 10.10 -14.73 12.77
C TYR A 174 9.82 -13.42 13.54
N ASN A 175 9.99 -13.43 14.85
CA ASN A 175 9.85 -12.22 15.69
C ASN A 175 10.81 -11.11 15.29
N ALA A 176 12.03 -11.45 14.85
CA ALA A 176 12.97 -10.47 14.32
C ALA A 176 12.42 -9.79 13.04
N CYS A 177 11.77 -10.54 12.13
CA CYS A 177 11.09 -9.97 10.98
C CYS A 177 9.94 -9.04 11.40
N ILE A 178 9.07 -9.50 12.31
CA ILE A 178 7.93 -8.72 12.83
C ILE A 178 8.42 -7.41 13.46
N GLN A 179 9.47 -7.47 14.29
CA GLN A 179 10.05 -6.29 14.92
C GLN A 179 10.68 -5.35 13.90
N ALA A 180 11.35 -5.87 12.86
CA ALA A 180 11.93 -5.04 11.81
C ALA A 180 10.84 -4.30 11.01
N VAL A 181 9.75 -4.98 10.63
CA VAL A 181 8.59 -4.35 9.98
C VAL A 181 7.94 -3.29 10.88
N ARG A 182 7.78 -3.59 12.17
CA ARG A 182 7.25 -2.63 13.16
C ARG A 182 8.14 -1.39 13.28
N ASN A 183 9.46 -1.56 13.36
CA ASN A 183 10.41 -0.45 13.43
C ASN A 183 10.34 0.45 12.18
N PHE A 184 10.21 -0.16 10.99
CA PHE A 184 9.97 0.59 9.75
C PHE A 184 8.68 1.42 9.84
N ARG A 185 7.56 0.82 10.29
CA ARG A 185 6.26 1.50 10.45
C ARG A 185 6.32 2.66 11.45
N LEU A 186 7.00 2.47 12.58
CA LEU A 186 7.20 3.53 13.59
C LEU A 186 8.06 4.68 13.06
N THR A 187 9.11 4.36 12.30
CA THR A 187 9.94 5.38 11.63
C THR A 187 9.10 6.17 10.62
N HIS A 188 8.33 5.48 9.79
CA HIS A 188 7.41 6.09 8.83
C HIS A 188 6.38 6.99 9.53
N LEU A 189 5.79 6.54 10.66
CA LEU A 189 4.88 7.34 11.46
C LEU A 189 5.54 8.64 11.97
N SER A 190 6.78 8.55 12.45
CA SER A 190 7.54 9.73 12.89
C SER A 190 7.77 10.72 11.75
N LEU A 191 8.06 10.24 10.54
CA LEU A 191 8.24 11.08 9.37
C LEU A 191 6.95 11.77 8.97
N ILE A 192 5.83 11.05 9.01
CA ILE A 192 4.52 11.60 8.70
C ILE A 192 4.12 12.72 9.67
N LYS A 193 4.43 12.57 10.97
CA LYS A 193 4.24 13.67 11.94
C LYS A 193 5.00 14.92 11.50
N ARG A 194 6.29 14.77 11.16
CA ARG A 194 7.16 15.87 10.77
C ARG A 194 6.83 16.50 9.42
N PHE A 195 6.47 15.71 8.41
CA PHE A 195 6.31 16.18 7.02
C PHE A 195 4.87 16.55 6.66
N ILE A 196 3.90 16.14 7.47
CA ILE A 196 2.49 16.39 7.20
C ILE A 196 1.85 17.17 8.34
N LEU A 197 1.95 16.70 9.58
CA LEU A 197 1.18 17.29 10.68
C LEU A 197 1.77 18.61 11.19
N GLU A 198 3.08 18.67 11.36
CA GLU A 198 3.78 19.89 11.78
C GLU A 198 3.55 21.04 10.77
N PRO A 199 3.84 20.90 9.46
CA PRO A 199 3.54 21.93 8.47
C PRO A 199 2.04 22.25 8.35
N ALA A 200 1.15 21.26 8.51
CA ALA A 200 -0.29 21.49 8.50
C ALA A 200 -0.73 22.36 9.67
N SER A 201 -0.16 22.18 10.86
CA SER A 201 -0.50 22.95 12.06
C SER A 201 -0.03 24.40 11.93
N ASP A 202 1.19 24.63 11.45
CA ASP A 202 1.73 25.96 11.18
C ASP A 202 0.93 26.71 10.11
N ARG A 203 0.40 25.99 9.11
CA ARG A 203 -0.47 26.55 8.07
C ARG A 203 -1.92 26.71 8.50
N MET A 204 -2.47 25.86 9.36
CA MET A 204 -3.81 26.07 9.93
C MET A 204 -3.86 27.36 10.76
N ALA A 205 -2.73 27.81 11.31
CA ALA A 205 -2.59 29.14 11.89
C ALA A 205 -2.64 30.29 10.85
N LYS A 206 -2.59 29.99 9.53
CA LYS A 206 -2.59 30.97 8.43
C LYS A 206 -3.70 30.80 7.37
N ILE A 207 -4.19 29.59 7.06
CA ILE A 207 -5.20 29.32 6.02
C ILE A 207 -6.05 28.09 6.40
N LYS A 208 -7.38 28.29 6.47
CA LYS A 208 -8.38 27.28 6.85
C LYS A 208 -8.84 26.48 5.63
N SER A 209 -8.03 25.55 5.10
CA SER A 209 -8.45 24.59 4.06
C SER A 209 -7.36 23.55 3.70
N LEU A 210 -6.87 22.73 4.64
CA LEU A 210 -6.14 21.48 4.29
C LEU A 210 -6.52 20.41 5.31
N GLU A 211 -7.12 19.31 4.84
CA GLU A 211 -7.57 18.19 5.66
C GLU A 211 -6.37 17.34 6.12
N THR A 212 -6.44 16.84 7.36
CA THR A 212 -5.45 15.94 7.99
C THR A 212 -5.48 14.51 7.42
N ALA A 213 -6.28 14.27 6.38
CA ALA A 213 -6.34 13.00 5.69
C ALA A 213 -5.07 12.72 4.88
N GLY A 214 -4.66 11.46 4.78
CA GLY A 214 -3.59 11.03 3.87
C GLY A 214 -3.95 11.31 2.41
N THR A 215 -2.97 11.28 1.50
CA THR A 215 -3.24 11.37 0.04
C THR A 215 -4.11 10.20 -0.46
N GLY A 216 -4.14 9.11 0.31
CA GLY A 216 -5.04 7.98 0.15
C GLY A 216 -6.46 8.18 0.72
N GLY A 217 -6.71 9.25 1.50
CA GLY A 217 -7.99 9.55 2.15
C GLY A 217 -8.13 9.08 3.61
N GLN A 218 -7.13 8.42 4.20
CA GLN A 218 -7.20 7.84 5.56
C GLN A 218 -7.03 8.91 6.63
N LYS A 219 -7.61 8.70 7.81
CA LYS A 219 -7.18 9.39 9.04
C LYS A 219 -5.78 8.92 9.41
N LEU A 220 -4.79 9.69 8.95
CA LEU A 220 -3.44 9.19 8.74
C LEU A 220 -2.77 8.63 10.00
N MET A 221 -2.92 9.31 11.15
CA MET A 221 -2.33 8.88 12.41
C MET A 221 -2.98 7.64 13.00
N GLU A 222 -4.32 7.60 13.00
CA GLU A 222 -5.08 6.44 13.49
C GLU A 222 -4.75 5.21 12.64
N PHE A 223 -4.76 5.37 11.31
CA PHE A 223 -4.44 4.31 10.36
C PHE A 223 -3.02 3.77 10.56
N LEU A 224 -1.99 4.62 10.53
CA LEU A 224 -0.60 4.16 10.63
C LEU A 224 -0.27 3.57 12.00
N GLN A 225 -0.86 4.11 13.08
CA GLN A 225 -0.70 3.54 14.41
C GLN A 225 -1.33 2.15 14.49
N ARG A 226 -2.58 1.98 14.02
CA ARG A 226 -3.23 0.66 13.98
C ARG A 226 -2.45 -0.35 13.18
N VAL A 227 -1.96 0.03 11.99
CA VAL A 227 -1.13 -0.85 11.14
C VAL A 227 0.15 -1.27 11.87
N SER A 228 0.80 -0.37 12.62
CA SER A 228 1.95 -0.71 13.48
C SER A 228 1.58 -1.63 14.65
N ASP A 229 0.44 -1.39 15.30
CA ASP A 229 -0.02 -2.18 16.43
C ASP A 229 -0.44 -3.58 16.00
N ASN A 230 -1.08 -3.71 14.84
CA ASN A 230 -1.43 -5.00 14.23
C ASN A 230 -0.17 -5.84 13.99
N THR A 231 0.91 -5.27 13.47
CA THR A 231 2.21 -5.98 13.35
C THR A 231 2.70 -6.48 14.70
N ALA A 232 2.63 -5.65 15.74
CA ALA A 232 3.13 -6.01 17.06
C ALA A 232 2.40 -7.21 17.67
N ARG A 233 1.10 -7.36 17.36
CA ARG A 233 0.27 -8.47 17.87
C ARG A 233 0.65 -9.84 17.30
N GLU A 234 1.38 -9.87 16.19
CA GLU A 234 1.86 -11.12 15.58
C GLU A 234 3.18 -11.62 16.20
N GLN A 235 3.72 -10.92 17.20
CA GLN A 235 4.87 -11.45 17.95
C GLN A 235 4.45 -12.68 18.75
N ILE A 236 5.33 -13.67 18.77
CA ILE A 236 5.11 -14.99 19.36
C ILE A 236 5.95 -15.12 20.64
N GLU A 237 5.41 -15.79 21.66
CA GLU A 237 6.12 -16.13 22.90
C GLU A 237 7.17 -17.25 22.72
#